data_AF-A0A1L7TRV5-F1
#
_entry.id   AF-A0A1L7TRV5-F1
#
_cell.length_a   1.000
_cell.length_b   1.000
_cell.length_c   1.000
_cell.angle_alpha   90.00
_cell.angle_beta   90.00
_cell.angle_gamma   90.00
#
_symmetry.space_group_name_H-M   'P 1'
#
loop_
_entity.id
_entity.type
_entity.pdbx_description
1 polymer ?
#
loop_
_entity_poly.entity_id
_entity_poly.type
_entity_poly.pdbx_seq_one_letter_code
_entity_poly.pdbx_strand_id
1 'polypeptide(L)'
;MQGAPPHGKLDSRPHGGYYSREDLEELVAFATERHIRVVPEIDMPGHIQAAVAAYPELGNGAQVVVMEEWGISKHVLNMSDKALEFCKDVLDTVCDIFPGEFIGIGGDECPHDEWKANPNIQSKMKQLGLADEAALHEWFIGQMAAHLHVHGRRPYGWDELMGCGDKVPKDVLIAAWRGIEPTEIAAKRGFEVIACPDMKCYLDYRQSEDKNEPTPVGVVLSLEDIYNFDPVPEGLTQDEKKKVMGTQVNVWAEHMESASRVNYMVFPRLCAFAEVAWGKADNHSDIGDFKVRLEQHLPRLEALGVNYRPLSGPRPWNARPDAPGKPRSMQHRVEKQPRFIADLLQ
;
A
#
# COMPACT_ATOMS: atom_id res chain seq x y z
N MET A 1 -1.45 -4.88 -7.28
CA MET A 1 -1.65 -6.18 -6.63
C MET A 1 -2.71 -7.02 -7.34
N GLN A 2 -2.33 -7.85 -8.31
CA GLN A 2 -3.30 -8.80 -8.90
C GLN A 2 -3.36 -10.07 -8.06
N GLY A 3 -4.28 -10.09 -7.08
CA GLY A 3 -4.72 -11.26 -6.33
C GLY A 3 -4.97 -12.49 -7.22
N ALA A 4 -5.09 -13.66 -6.60
CA ALA A 4 -5.40 -14.91 -7.29
C ALA A 4 -6.54 -14.70 -8.32
N PRO A 5 -6.41 -15.18 -9.58
CA PRO A 5 -7.58 -15.25 -10.43
C PRO A 5 -8.61 -16.09 -9.67
N PRO A 6 -9.90 -15.71 -9.68
CA PRO A 6 -10.87 -16.34 -8.80
C PRO A 6 -10.91 -17.81 -9.18
N HIS A 7 -10.63 -18.69 -8.22
CA HIS A 7 -11.01 -20.10 -8.34
C HIS A 7 -12.55 -20.27 -8.36
N GLY A 8 -13.31 -19.16 -8.43
CA GLY A 8 -14.76 -19.08 -8.44
C GLY A 8 -15.40 -19.52 -7.13
N LYS A 9 -14.59 -19.82 -6.10
CA LYS A 9 -15.04 -20.29 -4.79
C LYS A 9 -14.81 -19.22 -3.75
N LEU A 10 -15.87 -18.46 -3.50
CA LEU A 10 -16.00 -17.62 -2.31
C LEU A 10 -16.45 -18.50 -1.13
N ASP A 11 -15.99 -18.21 0.07
CA ASP A 11 -16.34 -18.99 1.27
C ASP A 11 -17.80 -18.75 1.74
N SER A 12 -18.49 -17.80 1.09
CA SER A 12 -19.87 -17.39 1.37
C SER A 12 -20.09 -16.96 2.82
N ARG A 13 -19.02 -16.53 3.51
CA ARG A 13 -19.07 -16.08 4.90
C ARG A 13 -19.13 -14.56 4.92
N PRO A 14 -20.21 -13.95 5.46
CA PRO A 14 -20.24 -12.50 5.66
C PRO A 14 -19.04 -12.03 6.50
N HIS A 15 -18.38 -10.97 6.05
CA HIS A 15 -17.22 -10.36 6.69
C HIS A 15 -17.41 -8.84 6.76
N GLY A 16 -17.03 -8.22 7.87
CA GLY A 16 -17.14 -6.77 8.05
C GLY A 16 -16.81 -6.31 9.46
N GLY A 17 -16.93 -5.01 9.66
CA GLY A 17 -16.57 -4.28 10.87
C GLY A 17 -16.13 -2.86 10.49
N TYR A 18 -16.09 -1.96 11.47
CA TYR A 18 -15.55 -0.61 11.29
C TYR A 18 -15.06 -0.08 12.64
N TYR A 19 -14.21 0.93 12.61
CA TYR A 19 -13.82 1.70 13.79
C TYR A 19 -14.75 2.91 13.93
N SER A 20 -15.31 3.11 15.12
CA SER A 20 -15.95 4.39 15.46
C SER A 20 -14.91 5.51 15.56
N ARG A 21 -15.36 6.77 15.65
CA ARG A 21 -14.45 7.89 15.91
C ARG A 21 -13.69 7.66 17.22
N GLU A 22 -14.38 7.22 18.25
CA GLU A 22 -13.81 6.97 19.58
C GLU A 22 -12.75 5.85 19.54
N ASP A 23 -13.00 4.78 18.77
CA ASP A 23 -12.00 3.71 18.58
C ASP A 23 -10.73 4.25 17.89
N LEU A 24 -10.89 5.14 16.90
CA LEU A 24 -9.75 5.75 16.19
C LEU A 24 -8.99 6.73 17.08
N GLU A 25 -9.68 7.53 17.89
CA GLU A 25 -9.06 8.43 18.86
C GLU A 25 -8.28 7.65 19.93
N GLU A 26 -8.84 6.55 20.44
CA GLU A 26 -8.15 5.63 21.35
C GLU A 26 -6.90 5.05 20.69
N LEU A 27 -7.00 4.58 19.44
CA LEU A 27 -5.88 4.04 18.68
C LEU A 27 -4.76 5.07 18.52
N VAL A 28 -5.11 6.31 18.15
CA VAL A 28 -4.15 7.42 17.99
C VAL A 28 -3.47 7.74 19.32
N ALA A 29 -4.22 7.79 20.42
CA ALA A 29 -3.67 8.03 21.75
C ALA A 29 -2.70 6.91 22.16
N PHE A 30 -3.09 5.66 21.99
CA PHE A 30 -2.27 4.48 22.31
C PHE A 30 -0.97 4.44 21.50
N ALA A 31 -1.03 4.78 20.21
CA ALA A 31 0.15 4.87 19.34
C ALA A 31 1.07 6.03 19.75
N THR A 32 0.50 7.19 20.10
CA THR A 32 1.24 8.38 20.51
C THR A 32 2.06 8.12 21.78
N GLU A 33 1.51 7.42 22.77
CA GLU A 33 2.23 6.98 23.98
C GLU A 33 3.49 6.14 23.67
N ARG A 34 3.55 5.54 22.48
CA ARG A 34 4.66 4.70 22.01
C ARG A 34 5.52 5.39 20.96
N HIS A 35 5.34 6.71 20.78
CA HIS A 35 6.01 7.50 19.75
C HIS A 35 5.75 7.01 18.31
N ILE A 36 4.62 6.34 18.09
CA ILE A 36 4.17 5.89 16.77
C ILE A 36 3.18 6.93 16.24
N ARG A 37 3.44 7.44 15.03
CA ARG A 37 2.49 8.30 14.31
C ARG A 37 1.61 7.43 13.41
N VAL A 38 0.30 7.61 13.54
CA VAL A 38 -0.68 6.98 12.65
C VAL A 38 -0.90 7.91 11.46
N VAL A 39 -0.59 7.42 10.26
CA VAL A 39 -0.90 8.09 8.98
C VAL A 39 -2.12 7.38 8.40
N PRO A 40 -3.32 7.99 8.41
CA PRO A 40 -4.51 7.38 7.83
C PRO A 40 -4.44 7.42 6.31
N GLU A 41 -5.08 6.48 5.63
CA GLU A 41 -5.24 6.49 4.18
C GLU A 41 -6.71 6.28 3.81
N ILE A 42 -7.25 7.17 2.99
CA ILE A 42 -8.54 7.00 2.31
C ILE A 42 -8.22 6.97 0.82
N ASP A 43 -8.13 5.77 0.26
CA ASP A 43 -7.71 5.59 -1.12
C ASP A 43 -8.77 6.10 -2.11
N MET A 44 -8.33 6.93 -3.04
CA MET A 44 -9.14 7.60 -4.04
C MET A 44 -8.29 7.97 -5.27
N PRO A 45 -8.87 8.00 -6.49
CA PRO A 45 -10.25 7.69 -6.85
C PRO A 45 -10.47 6.21 -7.22
N GLY A 46 -9.42 5.39 -7.19
CA GLY A 46 -9.46 3.93 -7.26
C GLY A 46 -9.97 3.32 -5.94
N HIS A 47 -10.09 1.99 -5.89
CA HIS A 47 -10.42 1.22 -4.67
C HIS A 47 -11.63 1.70 -3.84
N ILE A 48 -12.55 2.45 -4.45
CA ILE A 48 -13.62 3.18 -3.76
C ILE A 48 -14.99 2.48 -3.80
N GLN A 49 -15.06 1.26 -4.35
CA GLN A 49 -16.32 0.56 -4.60
C GLN A 49 -17.19 0.37 -3.34
N ALA A 50 -16.60 0.26 -2.15
CA ALA A 50 -17.36 0.21 -0.90
C ALA A 50 -18.17 1.50 -0.67
N ALA A 51 -17.59 2.68 -0.94
CA ALA A 51 -18.30 3.95 -0.84
C ALA A 51 -19.35 4.08 -1.95
N VAL A 52 -19.08 3.61 -3.17
CA VAL A 52 -20.07 3.60 -4.27
C VAL A 52 -21.23 2.66 -3.96
N ALA A 53 -21.00 1.52 -3.30
CA ALA A 53 -22.06 0.63 -2.86
C ALA A 53 -22.97 1.29 -1.81
N ALA A 54 -22.40 2.10 -0.91
CA ALA A 54 -23.14 2.85 0.10
C ALA A 54 -23.87 4.08 -0.48
N TYR A 55 -23.22 4.78 -1.41
CA TYR A 55 -23.69 5.99 -2.07
C TYR A 55 -23.55 5.84 -3.60
N PRO A 56 -24.53 5.20 -4.28
CA PRO A 56 -24.44 4.89 -5.71
C PRO A 56 -24.22 6.11 -6.61
N GLU A 57 -24.63 7.31 -6.16
CA GLU A 57 -24.37 8.56 -6.86
C GLU A 57 -22.89 8.96 -6.97
N LEU A 58 -21.99 8.31 -6.22
CA LEU A 58 -20.55 8.52 -6.30
C LEU A 58 -19.92 7.73 -7.46
N GLY A 59 -20.62 6.74 -8.02
CA GLY A 59 -20.12 5.91 -9.11
C GLY A 59 -20.51 6.40 -10.51
N ASN A 60 -20.11 5.65 -11.54
CA ASN A 60 -20.36 5.99 -12.95
C ASN A 60 -21.67 5.42 -13.51
N GLY A 61 -22.67 5.20 -12.64
CA GLY A 61 -24.03 4.78 -13.01
C GLY A 61 -24.32 3.28 -12.90
N ALA A 62 -23.32 2.44 -12.63
CA ALA A 62 -23.52 1.04 -12.28
C ALA A 62 -23.99 0.91 -10.83
N GLN A 63 -24.97 0.04 -10.57
CA GLN A 63 -25.24 -0.42 -9.20
C GLN A 63 -24.27 -1.53 -8.85
N VAL A 64 -23.57 -1.35 -7.75
CA VAL A 64 -22.50 -2.24 -7.27
C VAL A 64 -22.75 -2.63 -5.82
N VAL A 65 -22.21 -3.76 -5.42
CA VAL A 65 -22.09 -4.16 -4.01
C VAL A 65 -20.66 -3.95 -3.54
N VAL A 66 -20.41 -4.04 -2.23
CA VAL A 66 -19.03 -4.12 -1.72
C VAL A 66 -18.34 -5.31 -2.39
N MET A 67 -17.13 -5.09 -2.93
CA MET A 67 -16.44 -6.09 -3.74
C MET A 67 -16.12 -7.34 -2.90
N GLU A 68 -16.55 -8.51 -3.35
CA GLU A 68 -16.37 -9.80 -2.66
C GLU A 68 -15.17 -10.61 -3.20
N GLU A 69 -14.47 -10.05 -4.18
CA GLU A 69 -13.30 -10.64 -4.84
C GLU A 69 -12.08 -9.72 -4.70
N TRP A 70 -10.88 -10.28 -4.91
CA TRP A 70 -9.63 -9.54 -4.82
C TRP A 70 -9.16 -9.01 -6.18
N GLY A 71 -8.41 -7.92 -6.15
CA GLY A 71 -7.77 -7.31 -7.31
C GLY A 71 -8.32 -5.94 -7.63
N ILE A 72 -8.06 -5.49 -8.85
CA ILE A 72 -8.35 -4.11 -9.25
C ILE A 72 -9.82 -3.98 -9.63
N SER A 73 -10.57 -3.20 -8.84
CA SER A 73 -11.94 -2.84 -9.19
C SER A 73 -11.96 -1.96 -10.44
N LYS A 74 -12.95 -2.18 -11.30
CA LYS A 74 -13.22 -1.30 -12.45
C LYS A 74 -14.17 -0.16 -12.11
N HIS A 75 -14.77 -0.19 -10.91
CA HIS A 75 -15.73 0.80 -10.46
C HIS A 75 -15.01 1.85 -9.63
N VAL A 76 -14.82 3.01 -10.24
CA VAL A 76 -14.03 4.12 -9.69
C VAL A 76 -14.92 5.30 -9.37
N LEU A 77 -14.41 6.26 -8.60
CA LEU A 77 -15.14 7.47 -8.26
C LEU A 77 -15.54 8.21 -9.54
N ASN A 78 -16.75 8.74 -9.60
CA ASN A 78 -17.09 9.71 -10.62
C ASN A 78 -16.47 11.07 -10.31
N MET A 79 -16.33 11.92 -11.32
CA MET A 79 -15.71 13.23 -11.15
C MET A 79 -16.75 14.35 -10.98
N SER A 80 -17.93 14.05 -10.43
CA SER A 80 -18.95 15.07 -10.17
C SER A 80 -18.57 15.99 -9.01
N ASP A 81 -19.18 17.16 -8.92
CA ASP A 81 -18.91 18.09 -7.81
C ASP A 81 -19.33 17.49 -6.46
N LYS A 82 -20.42 16.71 -6.45
CA LYS A 82 -20.87 15.97 -5.26
C LYS A 82 -19.86 14.91 -4.81
N ALA A 83 -19.20 14.22 -5.75
CA ALA A 83 -18.15 13.27 -5.40
C ALA A 83 -16.90 13.95 -4.85
N LEU A 84 -16.53 15.12 -5.39
CA LEU A 84 -15.43 15.92 -4.83
C LEU A 84 -15.75 16.41 -3.42
N GLU A 85 -16.97 16.89 -3.19
CA GLU A 85 -17.44 17.34 -1.88
C GLU A 85 -17.44 16.18 -0.88
N PHE A 86 -17.93 15.02 -1.27
CA PHE A 86 -17.85 13.80 -0.44
C PHE A 86 -16.42 13.48 -0.01
N CYS A 87 -15.45 13.48 -0.94
CA CYS A 87 -14.06 13.20 -0.57
C CYS A 87 -13.50 14.26 0.39
N LYS A 88 -13.82 15.53 0.19
CA LYS A 88 -13.39 16.63 1.06
C LYS A 88 -13.98 16.51 2.47
N ASP A 89 -15.27 16.21 2.58
CA ASP A 89 -15.94 16.01 3.87
C ASP A 89 -15.35 14.82 4.65
N VAL A 90 -14.98 13.74 3.94
CA VAL A 90 -14.27 12.60 4.53
C VAL A 90 -12.87 13.04 5.00
N LEU A 91 -12.12 13.77 4.18
CA LEU A 91 -10.80 14.28 4.54
C LEU A 91 -10.85 15.26 5.73
N ASP A 92 -11.89 16.07 5.86
CA ASP A 92 -12.12 16.92 7.04
C ASP A 92 -12.23 16.08 8.31
N THR A 93 -13.08 15.04 8.26
CA THR A 93 -13.27 14.11 9.38
C THR A 93 -11.96 13.41 9.75
N VAL A 94 -11.15 13.02 8.76
CA VAL A 94 -9.85 12.40 8.97
C VAL A 94 -8.86 13.40 9.57
N CYS A 95 -8.80 14.64 9.07
CA CYS A 95 -7.91 15.68 9.60
C CYS A 95 -8.21 16.05 11.05
N ASP A 96 -9.47 15.94 11.47
CA ASP A 96 -9.91 16.16 12.85
C ASP A 96 -9.44 15.06 13.81
N ILE A 97 -9.45 13.80 13.37
CA ILE A 97 -9.09 12.63 14.21
C ILE A 97 -7.58 12.42 14.26
N PHE A 98 -6.89 12.58 13.12
CA PHE A 98 -5.48 12.22 12.99
C PHE A 98 -4.59 13.47 13.02
N PRO A 99 -3.76 13.66 14.07
CA PRO A 99 -2.99 14.89 14.23
C PRO A 99 -1.72 14.94 13.36
N GLY A 100 -1.42 13.88 12.60
CA GLY A 100 -0.21 13.78 11.77
C GLY A 100 -0.17 14.79 10.61
N GLU A 101 1.04 15.10 10.15
CA GLU A 101 1.24 15.99 8.98
C GLU A 101 0.71 15.38 7.69
N PHE A 102 0.89 14.07 7.51
CA PHE A 102 0.53 13.36 6.29
C PHE A 102 -0.84 12.69 6.39
N ILE A 103 -1.63 12.82 5.33
CA ILE A 103 -2.89 12.09 5.12
C ILE A 103 -2.79 11.37 3.77
N GLY A 104 -3.01 10.06 3.80
CA GLY A 104 -3.03 9.19 2.64
C GLY A 104 -4.26 9.40 1.78
N ILE A 105 -4.05 9.63 0.49
CA ILE A 105 -5.11 9.70 -0.54
C ILE A 105 -5.02 8.53 -1.53
N GLY A 106 -4.10 7.59 -1.30
CA GLY A 106 -3.85 6.44 -2.16
C GLY A 106 -3.46 6.83 -3.58
N GLY A 107 -4.33 6.52 -4.54
CA GLY A 107 -4.20 6.87 -5.95
C GLY A 107 -3.64 5.76 -6.84
N ASP A 108 -3.44 4.56 -6.29
CA ASP A 108 -2.99 3.39 -7.05
C ASP A 108 -4.13 2.74 -7.85
N GLU A 109 -3.73 1.95 -8.84
CA GLU A 109 -4.58 0.99 -9.55
C GLU A 109 -5.96 1.51 -10.00
N CYS A 110 -6.08 2.79 -10.39
CA CYS A 110 -7.34 3.40 -10.84
C CYS A 110 -7.55 3.23 -12.37
N PRO A 111 -8.42 2.32 -12.86
CA PRO A 111 -8.63 2.15 -14.29
C PRO A 111 -9.53 3.26 -14.83
N HIS A 112 -9.10 3.89 -15.92
CA HIS A 112 -9.83 5.03 -16.51
C HIS A 112 -10.99 4.61 -17.45
N ASP A 113 -11.34 3.33 -17.52
CA ASP A 113 -12.33 2.80 -18.49
C ASP A 113 -13.73 3.41 -18.30
N GLU A 114 -14.18 3.58 -17.06
CA GLU A 114 -15.48 4.21 -16.78
C GLU A 114 -15.50 5.70 -17.15
N TRP A 115 -14.38 6.41 -16.94
CA TRP A 115 -14.27 7.82 -17.30
C TRP A 115 -14.30 8.02 -18.83
N LYS A 116 -13.64 7.12 -19.57
CA LYS A 116 -13.67 7.09 -21.05
C LYS A 116 -15.08 6.86 -21.58
N ALA A 117 -15.84 5.98 -20.94
CA ALA A 117 -17.19 5.63 -21.36
C ALA A 117 -18.27 6.64 -20.93
N ASN A 118 -18.01 7.49 -19.93
CA ASN A 118 -19.00 8.37 -19.31
C ASN A 118 -19.07 9.75 -20.00
N PRO A 119 -20.18 10.10 -20.70
CA PRO A 119 -20.30 11.37 -21.42
C PRO A 119 -20.23 12.62 -20.54
N ASN A 120 -20.68 12.52 -19.27
CA ASN A 120 -20.63 13.64 -18.33
C ASN A 120 -19.17 13.94 -17.94
N ILE A 121 -18.36 12.90 -17.77
CA ILE A 121 -16.93 13.05 -17.46
C ILE A 121 -16.19 13.61 -18.67
N GLN A 122 -16.45 13.09 -19.87
CA GLN A 122 -15.89 13.63 -21.12
C GLN A 122 -16.25 15.11 -21.32
N SER A 123 -17.47 15.52 -20.95
CA SER A 123 -17.88 16.92 -20.96
C SER A 123 -17.12 17.76 -19.94
N LYS A 124 -16.96 17.25 -18.70
CA LYS A 124 -16.21 17.95 -17.64
C LYS A 124 -14.74 18.14 -18.02
N MET A 125 -14.10 17.13 -18.58
CA MET A 125 -12.72 17.25 -19.10
C MET A 125 -12.59 18.36 -20.14
N LYS A 126 -13.53 18.46 -21.09
CA LYS A 126 -13.55 19.54 -22.08
C LYS A 126 -13.72 20.92 -21.44
N GLN A 127 -14.60 21.04 -20.43
CA GLN A 127 -14.80 22.29 -19.69
C GLN A 127 -13.54 22.71 -18.92
N LEU A 128 -12.82 21.74 -18.36
CA LEU A 128 -11.56 21.95 -17.64
C LEU A 128 -10.34 22.11 -18.57
N GLY A 129 -10.49 21.89 -19.88
CA GLY A 129 -9.40 21.93 -20.84
C GLY A 129 -8.37 20.79 -20.67
N LEU A 130 -8.80 19.63 -20.18
CA LEU A 130 -7.96 18.47 -19.93
C LEU A 130 -7.87 17.58 -21.17
N ALA A 131 -6.68 17.06 -21.46
CA ALA A 131 -6.41 16.31 -22.68
C ALA A 131 -7.00 14.89 -22.66
N ASP A 132 -6.86 14.19 -21.53
CA ASP A 132 -7.25 12.79 -21.36
C ASP A 132 -7.57 12.47 -19.89
N GLU A 133 -7.90 11.21 -19.62
CA GLU A 133 -8.26 10.75 -18.28
C GLU A 133 -7.08 10.77 -17.29
N ALA A 134 -5.84 10.71 -17.77
CA ALA A 134 -4.67 10.85 -16.89
C ALA A 134 -4.58 12.30 -16.37
N ALA A 135 -4.79 13.28 -17.24
CA ALA A 135 -4.91 14.69 -16.84
C ALA A 135 -6.12 14.95 -15.92
N LEU A 136 -7.20 14.18 -16.06
CA LEU A 136 -8.33 14.22 -15.12
C LEU A 136 -7.96 13.65 -13.74
N HIS A 137 -7.21 12.54 -13.70
CA HIS A 137 -6.69 11.99 -12.47
C HIS A 137 -5.75 13.00 -11.78
N GLU A 138 -4.79 13.57 -12.51
CA GLU A 138 -3.90 14.64 -12.02
C GLU A 138 -4.68 15.81 -11.42
N TRP A 139 -5.71 16.27 -12.12
CA TRP A 139 -6.57 17.34 -11.65
C TRP A 139 -7.28 16.98 -10.34
N PHE A 140 -7.82 15.76 -10.23
CA PHE A 140 -8.49 15.28 -9.01
C PHE A 140 -7.53 15.25 -7.81
N ILE A 141 -6.32 14.71 -8.00
CA ILE A 141 -5.28 14.68 -6.97
C ILE A 141 -4.90 16.10 -6.54
N GLY A 142 -4.79 17.03 -7.50
CA GLY A 142 -4.59 18.45 -7.21
C GLY A 142 -5.70 19.06 -6.36
N GLN A 143 -6.97 18.67 -6.56
CA GLN A 143 -8.08 19.12 -5.71
C GLN A 143 -7.95 18.61 -4.26
N MET A 144 -7.59 17.33 -4.08
CA MET A 144 -7.47 16.73 -2.74
C MET A 144 -6.26 17.29 -1.99
N ALA A 145 -5.12 17.43 -2.68
CA ALA A 145 -3.92 18.05 -2.11
C ALA A 145 -4.19 19.51 -1.70
N ALA A 146 -4.81 20.32 -2.57
CA ALA A 146 -5.16 21.70 -2.24
C ALA A 146 -6.09 21.78 -1.02
N HIS A 147 -7.03 20.84 -0.89
CA HIS A 147 -7.89 20.75 0.29
C HIS A 147 -7.06 20.45 1.54
N LEU A 148 -6.23 19.42 1.54
CA LEU A 148 -5.35 19.08 2.67
C LEU A 148 -4.44 20.25 3.10
N HIS A 149 -3.92 21.03 2.13
CA HIS A 149 -3.08 22.19 2.43
C HIS A 149 -3.82 23.28 3.22
N VAL A 150 -5.13 23.46 3.00
CA VAL A 150 -5.96 24.38 3.81
C VAL A 150 -6.01 23.95 5.27
N HIS A 151 -5.95 22.64 5.54
CA HIS A 151 -5.91 22.06 6.88
C HIS A 151 -4.48 21.94 7.44
N GLY A 152 -3.47 22.49 6.73
CA GLY A 152 -2.06 22.38 7.12
C GLY A 152 -1.52 20.95 7.07
N ARG A 153 -2.15 20.08 6.26
CA ARG A 153 -1.74 18.69 6.04
C ARG A 153 -1.09 18.55 4.67
N ARG A 154 -0.31 17.49 4.49
CA ARG A 154 0.31 17.12 3.21
C ARG A 154 -0.22 15.77 2.73
N PRO A 155 -0.44 15.61 1.42
CA PRO A 155 -0.83 14.32 0.86
C PRO A 155 0.30 13.28 0.95
N TYR A 156 -0.09 12.04 1.24
CA TYR A 156 0.70 10.83 1.06
C TYR A 156 -0.02 9.95 0.03
N GLY A 157 0.71 9.29 -0.88
CA GLY A 157 0.07 8.43 -1.86
C GLY A 157 1.06 7.58 -2.64
N TRP A 158 0.52 6.64 -3.42
CA TRP A 158 1.31 5.66 -4.15
C TRP A 158 2.03 6.27 -5.35
N ASP A 159 3.09 5.59 -5.81
CA ASP A 159 3.95 6.14 -6.85
C ASP A 159 3.25 6.40 -8.20
N GLU A 160 2.06 5.85 -8.45
CA GLU A 160 1.15 6.23 -9.55
C GLU A 160 0.88 7.73 -9.61
N LEU A 161 0.86 8.43 -8.47
CA LEU A 161 0.66 9.87 -8.44
C LEU A 161 1.72 10.60 -9.26
N MET A 162 2.96 10.10 -9.32
CA MET A 162 4.00 10.71 -10.16
C MET A 162 3.76 10.53 -11.66
N GLY A 163 2.93 9.57 -12.05
CA GLY A 163 2.56 9.25 -13.43
C GLY A 163 1.27 9.95 -13.91
N CYS A 164 0.54 10.62 -13.01
CA CYS A 164 -0.67 11.38 -13.39
C CYS A 164 -0.34 12.62 -14.22
N GLY A 165 0.82 13.25 -13.98
CA GLY A 165 1.33 14.40 -14.74
C GLY A 165 2.27 15.31 -13.94
N ASP A 166 2.75 16.39 -14.58
CA ASP A 166 3.77 17.30 -14.03
C ASP A 166 3.27 18.28 -12.96
N LYS A 167 1.95 18.41 -12.79
CA LYS A 167 1.29 19.36 -11.88
C LYS A 167 0.95 18.77 -10.52
N VAL A 168 1.25 17.50 -10.29
CA VAL A 168 1.13 16.90 -8.97
C VAL A 168 2.01 17.67 -7.98
N PRO A 169 1.47 18.14 -6.83
CA PRO A 169 2.22 18.97 -5.90
C PRO A 169 3.51 18.29 -5.41
N LYS A 170 4.62 19.04 -5.38
CA LYS A 170 5.95 18.51 -5.05
C LYS A 170 6.14 18.14 -3.58
N ASP A 171 5.23 18.57 -2.72
CA ASP A 171 5.20 18.26 -1.29
C ASP A 171 4.37 17.00 -0.96
N VAL A 172 3.82 16.31 -1.96
CA VAL A 172 3.28 14.96 -1.80
C VAL A 172 4.42 14.01 -1.38
N LEU A 173 4.18 13.25 -0.31
CA LEU A 173 5.06 12.14 0.09
C LEU A 173 4.69 10.88 -0.71
N ILE A 174 5.64 10.35 -1.46
CA ILE A 174 5.42 9.21 -2.35
C ILE A 174 5.72 7.88 -1.66
N ALA A 175 4.84 6.90 -1.78
CA ALA A 175 5.09 5.51 -1.43
C ALA A 175 5.50 4.71 -2.69
N ALA A 176 6.80 4.43 -2.81
CA ALA A 176 7.39 3.74 -3.96
C ALA A 176 7.26 2.21 -3.81
N TRP A 177 6.24 1.63 -4.46
CA TRP A 177 5.86 0.23 -4.28
C TRP A 177 6.06 -0.63 -5.54
N ARG A 178 5.99 -0.05 -6.75
CA ARG A 178 6.05 -0.80 -8.01
C ARG A 178 7.49 -1.21 -8.36
N GLY A 179 8.09 -2.06 -7.54
CA GLY A 179 9.48 -2.53 -7.66
C GLY A 179 10.51 -1.49 -7.19
N ILE A 180 11.78 -1.68 -7.53
CA ILE A 180 12.90 -0.91 -6.92
C ILE A 180 13.04 0.51 -7.52
N GLU A 181 12.78 0.67 -8.82
CA GLU A 181 13.06 1.90 -9.57
C GLU A 181 12.27 3.16 -9.12
N PRO A 182 10.98 3.08 -8.71
CA PRO A 182 10.21 4.27 -8.35
C PRO A 182 10.82 5.11 -7.23
N THR A 183 11.59 4.51 -6.30
CA THR A 183 12.27 5.27 -5.23
C THR A 183 13.30 6.23 -5.81
N GLU A 184 14.13 5.74 -6.75
CA GLU A 184 15.14 6.56 -7.42
C GLU A 184 14.49 7.65 -8.29
N ILE A 185 13.43 7.28 -9.02
CA ILE A 185 12.67 8.21 -9.88
C ILE A 185 12.07 9.34 -9.04
N ALA A 186 11.40 9.02 -7.93
CA ALA A 186 10.78 10.02 -7.04
C ALA A 186 11.83 11.00 -6.49
N ALA A 187 12.94 10.48 -5.97
CA ALA A 187 14.03 11.28 -5.41
C ALA A 187 14.62 12.24 -6.47
N LYS A 188 14.91 11.74 -7.68
CA LYS A 188 15.42 12.55 -8.81
C LYS A 188 14.43 13.60 -9.30
N ARG A 189 13.12 13.30 -9.23
CA ARG A 189 12.03 14.25 -9.57
C ARG A 189 11.73 15.25 -8.43
N GLY A 190 12.44 15.15 -7.31
CA GLY A 190 12.42 16.09 -6.18
C GLY A 190 11.37 15.81 -5.12
N PHE A 191 10.61 14.72 -5.23
CA PHE A 191 9.61 14.30 -4.24
C PHE A 191 10.28 13.68 -3.02
N GLU A 192 9.71 13.89 -1.84
CA GLU A 192 10.01 13.03 -0.70
C GLU A 192 9.41 11.65 -0.94
N VAL A 193 10.12 10.58 -0.56
CA VAL A 193 9.73 9.21 -0.86
C VAL A 193 9.99 8.24 0.30
N ILE A 194 9.05 7.32 0.50
CA ILE A 194 9.16 6.14 1.36
C ILE A 194 9.36 4.92 0.45
N ALA A 195 10.49 4.25 0.60
CA ALA A 195 10.78 3.03 -0.15
C ALA A 195 9.97 1.85 0.43
N CYS A 196 9.05 1.29 -0.36
CA CYS A 196 8.25 0.13 0.03
C CYS A 196 8.04 -0.86 -1.14
N PRO A 197 9.10 -1.22 -1.90
CA PRO A 197 8.96 -2.00 -3.13
C PRO A 197 8.36 -3.37 -2.86
N ASP A 198 7.38 -3.80 -3.67
CA ASP A 198 6.70 -5.09 -3.51
C ASP A 198 7.65 -6.29 -3.55
N MET A 199 8.79 -6.13 -4.22
CA MET A 199 9.85 -7.13 -4.32
C MET A 199 10.73 -7.25 -3.07
N LYS A 200 10.51 -6.44 -2.03
CA LYS A 200 11.28 -6.49 -0.76
C LYS A 200 10.43 -6.23 0.49
N CYS A 201 9.30 -5.55 0.37
CA CYS A 201 8.59 -4.97 1.52
C CYS A 201 7.16 -5.48 1.69
N TYR A 202 6.70 -6.47 0.92
CA TYR A 202 5.32 -6.98 0.99
C TYR A 202 5.25 -8.24 1.85
N LEU A 203 4.78 -8.12 3.09
CA LEU A 203 4.74 -9.25 4.03
C LEU A 203 3.54 -10.17 3.81
N ASP A 204 2.64 -9.85 2.89
CA ASP A 204 1.64 -10.77 2.35
C ASP A 204 2.21 -11.81 1.39
N TYR A 205 3.39 -11.55 0.82
CA TYR A 205 4.06 -12.51 -0.04
C TYR A 205 4.58 -13.71 0.77
N ARG A 206 4.57 -14.88 0.11
CA ARG A 206 5.03 -16.14 0.70
C ARG A 206 6.49 -16.06 1.17
N GLN A 207 6.77 -16.74 2.27
CA GLN A 207 8.07 -16.68 2.95
C GLN A 207 9.09 -17.70 2.42
N SER A 208 8.63 -18.74 1.74
CA SER A 208 9.49 -19.78 1.18
C SER A 208 8.78 -20.55 0.05
N GLU A 209 9.48 -21.55 -0.49
CA GLU A 209 8.94 -22.56 -1.42
C GLU A 209 8.29 -23.76 -0.70
N ASP A 210 8.20 -23.75 0.64
CA ASP A 210 7.54 -24.85 1.36
C ASP A 210 6.07 -24.94 0.93
N LYS A 211 5.65 -26.11 0.47
CA LYS A 211 4.27 -26.40 0.06
C LYS A 211 3.24 -26.23 1.19
N ASN A 212 3.70 -26.20 2.43
CA ASN A 212 2.88 -25.99 3.62
C ASN A 212 2.80 -24.51 4.02
N GLU A 213 3.44 -23.58 3.30
CA GLU A 213 3.10 -22.17 3.46
C GLU A 213 1.59 -22.01 3.28
N PRO A 214 0.95 -21.06 3.97
CA PRO A 214 -0.44 -20.75 3.68
C PRO A 214 -0.58 -20.19 2.27
N THR A 215 -1.80 -19.78 1.89
CA THR A 215 -2.18 -19.27 0.56
C THR A 215 -1.01 -18.57 -0.17
N PRO A 216 -0.29 -19.28 -1.06
CA PRO A 216 1.00 -18.79 -1.53
C PRO A 216 0.78 -17.73 -2.60
N VAL A 217 1.03 -16.47 -2.27
CA VAL A 217 0.92 -15.35 -3.23
C VAL A 217 2.24 -14.64 -3.40
N GLY A 218 2.37 -13.98 -4.55
CA GLY A 218 3.55 -13.18 -4.87
C GLY A 218 4.81 -14.01 -5.09
N VAL A 219 5.94 -13.32 -4.99
CA VAL A 219 7.28 -13.91 -5.06
C VAL A 219 7.70 -14.44 -3.69
N VAL A 220 8.75 -15.26 -3.61
CA VAL A 220 9.34 -15.55 -2.28
C VAL A 220 9.98 -14.28 -1.77
N LEU A 221 9.59 -13.85 -0.57
CA LEU A 221 10.33 -12.87 0.23
C LEU A 221 10.72 -13.52 1.55
N SER A 222 11.92 -14.08 1.56
CA SER A 222 12.51 -14.70 2.74
C SER A 222 12.95 -13.66 3.77
N LEU A 223 13.27 -14.12 4.97
CA LEU A 223 13.93 -13.29 5.99
C LEU A 223 15.19 -12.61 5.47
N GLU A 224 15.97 -13.31 4.65
CA GLU A 224 17.23 -12.82 4.08
C GLU A 224 17.00 -11.76 3.01
N ASP A 225 15.97 -11.93 2.17
CA ASP A 225 15.62 -10.95 1.14
C ASP A 225 15.26 -9.59 1.72
N ILE A 226 14.53 -9.61 2.84
CA ILE A 226 14.14 -8.41 3.59
C ILE A 226 15.34 -7.81 4.30
N TYR A 227 16.11 -8.63 5.02
CA TYR A 227 17.27 -8.13 5.72
C TYR A 227 18.27 -7.49 4.75
N ASN A 228 18.51 -8.07 3.58
CA ASN A 228 19.47 -7.57 2.59
C ASN A 228 18.96 -6.42 1.73
N PHE A 229 17.75 -5.90 2.00
CA PHE A 229 17.24 -4.73 1.31
C PHE A 229 17.98 -3.47 1.77
N ASP A 230 18.43 -2.66 0.80
CA ASP A 230 18.86 -1.29 1.04
C ASP A 230 17.77 -0.33 0.53
N PRO A 231 17.13 0.45 1.43
CA PRO A 231 16.07 1.36 1.05
C PRO A 231 16.56 2.61 0.29
N VAL A 232 17.86 2.89 0.28
CA VAL A 232 18.42 4.05 -0.42
C VAL A 232 19.14 3.58 -1.69
N PRO A 233 18.58 3.82 -2.89
CA PRO A 233 19.19 3.38 -4.15
C PRO A 233 20.62 3.89 -4.34
N GLU A 234 21.45 3.05 -4.94
CA GLU A 234 22.74 3.48 -5.47
C GLU A 234 22.55 4.50 -6.60
N GLY A 235 23.53 5.39 -6.81
CA GLY A 235 23.49 6.38 -7.90
C GLY A 235 22.77 7.70 -7.60
N LEU A 236 22.12 7.84 -6.43
CA LEU A 236 21.60 9.13 -5.95
C LEU A 236 22.73 10.04 -5.46
N THR A 237 22.65 11.33 -5.79
CA THR A 237 23.46 12.39 -5.20
C THR A 237 23.11 12.59 -3.72
N GLN A 238 23.95 13.32 -2.95
CA GLN A 238 23.68 13.56 -1.53
C GLN A 238 22.38 14.32 -1.26
N ASP A 239 21.96 15.21 -2.16
CA ASP A 239 20.70 15.93 -2.01
C ASP A 239 19.49 15.08 -2.40
N GLU A 240 19.62 14.22 -3.42
CA GLU A 240 18.57 13.24 -3.76
C GLU A 240 18.42 12.16 -2.68
N LYS A 241 19.52 11.73 -2.03
CA LYS A 241 19.43 10.79 -0.90
C LYS A 241 18.60 11.33 0.26
N LYS A 242 18.65 12.64 0.53
CA LYS A 242 17.82 13.29 1.56
C LYS A 242 16.33 13.25 1.24
N LYS A 243 15.95 12.99 -0.02
CA LYS A 243 14.56 12.81 -0.43
C LYS A 243 14.00 11.45 -0.05
N VAL A 244 14.85 10.44 0.17
CA VAL A 244 14.44 9.15 0.71
C VAL A 244 14.25 9.30 2.22
N MET A 245 13.00 9.56 2.63
CA MET A 245 12.62 9.87 4.00
C MET A 245 12.66 8.65 4.92
N GLY A 246 12.53 7.45 4.35
CA GLY A 246 12.54 6.21 5.09
C GLY A 246 12.05 5.03 4.25
N THR A 247 11.64 3.97 4.94
CA THR A 247 11.13 2.75 4.33
C THR A 247 9.95 2.20 5.12
N GLN A 248 9.09 1.44 4.44
CA GLN A 248 7.91 0.80 5.03
C GLN A 248 7.73 -0.62 4.47
N VAL A 249 7.19 -1.51 5.31
CA VAL A 249 6.59 -2.78 4.87
C VAL A 249 5.08 -2.66 4.77
N ASN A 250 4.51 -3.32 3.78
CA ASN A 250 3.07 -3.38 3.56
C ASN A 250 2.53 -4.77 3.90
N VAL A 251 1.31 -4.83 4.42
CA VAL A 251 0.63 -6.08 4.81
C VAL A 251 -0.77 -6.06 4.22
N TRP A 252 -0.92 -6.59 3.00
CA TRP A 252 -2.22 -6.72 2.34
C TRP A 252 -2.95 -7.96 2.86
N ALA A 253 -4.21 -7.79 3.26
CA ALA A 253 -4.91 -8.74 4.12
C ALA A 253 -5.86 -9.71 3.39
N GLU A 254 -5.82 -9.81 2.06
CA GLU A 254 -6.74 -10.66 1.27
C GLU A 254 -6.71 -12.13 1.68
N HIS A 255 -5.57 -12.58 2.22
CA HIS A 255 -5.35 -13.95 2.68
C HIS A 255 -4.98 -14.01 4.17
N MET A 256 -5.35 -12.98 4.93
CA MET A 256 -5.07 -12.86 6.37
C MET A 256 -6.34 -12.66 7.20
N GLU A 257 -7.15 -13.71 7.31
CA GLU A 257 -8.48 -13.68 7.92
C GLU A 257 -8.52 -13.51 9.45
N SER A 258 -7.35 -13.44 10.11
CA SER A 258 -7.26 -13.32 11.56
C SER A 258 -5.95 -12.66 12.00
N ALA A 259 -5.94 -12.04 13.19
CA ALA A 259 -4.74 -11.49 13.78
C ALA A 259 -3.61 -12.54 13.94
N SER A 260 -3.95 -13.80 14.25
CA SER A 260 -2.97 -14.89 14.32
C SER A 260 -2.33 -15.18 12.96
N ARG A 261 -3.08 -15.02 11.86
CA ARG A 261 -2.57 -15.17 10.50
C ARG A 261 -1.69 -14.00 10.09
N VAL A 262 -2.08 -12.78 10.45
CA VAL A 262 -1.25 -11.57 10.28
C VAL A 262 0.08 -11.75 10.99
N ASN A 263 0.08 -12.16 12.27
CA ASN A 263 1.30 -12.43 13.04
C ASN A 263 2.23 -13.44 12.34
N TYR A 264 1.67 -14.49 11.74
CA TYR A 264 2.46 -15.51 11.04
C TYR A 264 3.14 -14.96 9.78
N MET A 265 2.43 -14.11 9.04
CA MET A 265 2.95 -13.51 7.81
C MET A 265 3.96 -12.40 8.11
N VAL A 266 3.74 -11.63 9.17
CA VAL A 266 4.56 -10.47 9.53
C VAL A 266 5.84 -10.89 10.26
N PHE A 267 5.78 -11.81 11.22
CA PHE A 267 6.93 -12.21 12.03
C PHE A 267 7.51 -13.56 11.58
N PRO A 268 8.85 -13.72 11.57
CA PRO A 268 9.87 -12.81 12.12
C PRO A 268 10.42 -11.76 11.13
N ARG A 269 9.88 -11.68 9.91
CA ARG A 269 10.35 -10.77 8.86
C ARG A 269 10.34 -9.30 9.28
N LEU A 270 9.35 -8.87 10.07
CA LEU A 270 9.30 -7.51 10.62
C LEU A 270 10.49 -7.20 11.55
N CYS A 271 11.06 -8.19 12.26
CA CYS A 271 12.27 -7.98 13.06
C CYS A 271 13.48 -7.65 12.17
N ALA A 272 13.61 -8.31 11.02
CA ALA A 272 14.67 -8.02 10.05
C ALA A 272 14.47 -6.63 9.44
N PHE A 273 13.23 -6.32 9.05
CA PHE A 273 12.89 -5.02 8.49
C PHE A 273 13.12 -3.88 9.48
N ALA A 274 12.79 -4.07 10.76
CA ALA A 274 13.02 -3.06 11.78
C ALA A 274 14.51 -2.68 11.88
N GLU A 275 15.42 -3.63 11.71
CA GLU A 275 16.86 -3.36 11.70
C GLU A 275 17.33 -2.66 10.41
N VAL A 276 16.74 -2.99 9.26
CA VAL A 276 16.94 -2.26 8.00
C VAL A 276 16.48 -0.80 8.14
N ALA A 277 15.26 -0.59 8.64
CA ALA A 277 14.66 0.73 8.78
C ALA A 277 15.37 1.60 9.84
N TRP A 278 15.85 0.99 10.92
CA TRP A 278 16.65 1.69 11.95
C TRP A 278 18.03 2.12 11.43
N GLY A 279 18.52 1.44 10.39
CA GLY A 279 19.88 1.57 9.88
C GLY A 279 20.78 0.52 10.53
N LYS A 280 21.27 -0.41 9.69
CA LYS A 280 22.21 -1.44 10.12
C LYS A 280 23.51 -0.79 10.60
N ALA A 281 24.01 -1.21 11.76
CA ALA A 281 25.31 -0.77 12.21
C ALA A 281 26.41 -1.37 11.30
N ASP A 282 27.44 -0.59 10.97
CA ASP A 282 28.54 -1.02 10.09
C ASP A 282 29.19 -2.34 10.52
N ASN A 283 29.23 -2.62 11.83
CA ASN A 283 29.79 -3.82 12.44
C ASN A 283 28.80 -4.98 12.65
N HIS A 284 27.50 -4.78 12.39
CA HIS A 284 26.43 -5.78 12.53
C HIS A 284 25.51 -5.79 11.30
N SER A 285 26.11 -5.73 10.10
CA SER A 285 25.39 -5.75 8.83
C SER A 285 25.22 -7.16 8.24
N ASP A 286 25.84 -8.17 8.85
CA ASP A 286 25.82 -9.57 8.40
C ASP A 286 24.54 -10.30 8.83
N ILE A 287 23.99 -11.09 7.91
CA ILE A 287 22.75 -11.87 8.13
C ILE A 287 22.94 -13.02 9.13
N GLY A 288 24.15 -13.58 9.22
CA GLY A 288 24.48 -14.64 10.17
C GLY A 288 24.37 -14.15 11.62
N ASP A 289 24.95 -12.98 11.92
CA ASP A 289 24.82 -12.33 13.23
C ASP A 289 23.35 -12.02 13.55
N PHE A 290 22.61 -11.45 12.61
CA PHE A 290 21.17 -11.18 12.80
C PHE A 290 20.38 -12.44 13.13
N LYS A 291 20.63 -13.57 12.45
CA LYS A 291 19.94 -14.83 12.74
C LYS A 291 20.21 -15.33 14.17
N VAL A 292 21.44 -15.21 14.67
CA VAL A 292 21.78 -15.57 16.06
C VAL A 292 21.03 -14.68 17.05
N ARG A 293 20.96 -13.36 16.81
CA ARG A 293 20.19 -12.45 17.66
C ARG A 293 18.68 -12.70 17.56
N LEU A 294 18.19 -13.04 16.37
CA LEU A 294 16.80 -13.38 16.13
C LEU A 294 16.40 -14.63 16.91
N GLU A 295 17.20 -15.70 16.91
CA GLU A 295 16.95 -16.91 17.70
C GLU A 295 16.79 -16.58 19.19
N GLN A 296 17.58 -15.66 19.73
CA GLN A 296 17.45 -15.16 21.10
C GLN A 296 16.24 -14.23 21.30
N HIS A 297 15.71 -13.65 20.23
CA HIS A 297 14.54 -12.78 20.25
C HIS A 297 13.22 -13.54 20.13
N LEU A 298 13.19 -14.70 19.49
CA LEU A 298 11.97 -15.52 19.33
C LEU A 298 11.25 -15.82 20.65
N PRO A 299 11.93 -16.17 21.78
CA PRO A 299 11.24 -16.37 23.06
C PRO A 299 10.48 -15.14 23.56
N ARG A 300 10.88 -13.92 23.16
CA ARG A 300 10.15 -12.68 23.49
C ARG A 300 8.85 -12.60 22.70
N LEU A 301 8.88 -12.95 21.41
CA LEU A 301 7.68 -13.05 20.58
C LEU A 301 6.72 -14.13 21.12
N GLU A 302 7.25 -15.27 21.56
CA GLU A 302 6.44 -16.31 22.22
C GLU A 302 5.79 -15.80 23.51
N ALA A 303 6.56 -15.10 24.36
CA ALA A 303 6.02 -14.52 25.61
C ALA A 303 4.94 -13.45 25.37
N LEU A 304 4.98 -12.77 24.22
CA LEU A 304 3.96 -11.82 23.77
C LEU A 304 2.77 -12.48 23.07
N GLY A 305 2.78 -13.81 22.90
CA GLY A 305 1.71 -14.56 22.22
C GLY A 305 1.69 -14.37 20.70
N VAL A 306 2.80 -13.94 20.09
CA VAL A 306 2.91 -13.74 18.64
C VAL A 306 3.07 -15.09 17.94
N ASN A 307 2.09 -15.47 17.12
CA ASN A 307 2.17 -16.65 16.24
C ASN A 307 3.08 -16.36 15.03
N TYR A 308 4.38 -16.23 15.22
CA TYR A 308 5.34 -16.04 14.11
C TYR A 308 5.54 -17.33 13.30
N ARG A 309 6.06 -17.21 12.06
CA ARG A 309 6.52 -18.36 11.27
C ARG A 309 7.83 -18.92 11.84
N PRO A 310 7.88 -20.18 12.32
CA PRO A 310 9.14 -20.78 12.78
C PRO A 310 10.22 -20.78 11.69
N LEU A 311 11.48 -20.67 12.10
CA LEU A 311 12.61 -20.69 11.16
C LEU A 311 12.69 -22.02 10.38
N SER A 312 12.22 -23.11 10.99
CA SER A 312 12.14 -24.44 10.38
C SER A 312 10.97 -24.63 9.41
N GLY A 313 10.06 -23.65 9.29
CA GLY A 313 8.91 -23.71 8.40
C GLY A 313 7.55 -23.62 9.10
N PRO A 314 6.46 -23.71 8.32
CA PRO A 314 5.09 -23.62 8.80
C PRO A 314 4.76 -24.70 9.83
N ARG A 315 4.06 -24.33 10.91
CA ARG A 315 3.43 -25.31 11.81
C ARG A 315 2.19 -25.91 11.14
N PRO A 316 1.76 -27.15 11.45
CA PRO A 316 0.64 -27.79 10.78
C PRO A 316 -0.67 -26.97 10.75
N TRP A 317 -0.98 -26.25 11.83
CA TRP A 317 -2.18 -25.40 11.91
C TRP A 317 -2.07 -24.07 11.15
N ASN A 318 -0.87 -23.67 10.74
CA ASN A 318 -0.66 -22.51 9.88
C ASN A 318 -0.77 -22.89 8.39
N ALA A 319 -0.63 -24.16 8.02
CA ALA A 319 -0.70 -24.58 6.62
C ALA A 319 -2.13 -24.41 6.04
N ARG A 320 -2.20 -24.11 4.75
CA ARG A 320 -3.46 -24.13 3.95
C ARG A 320 -3.25 -24.94 2.68
N PRO A 321 -3.12 -26.28 2.80
CA PRO A 321 -2.84 -27.14 1.64
C PRO A 321 -3.98 -27.16 0.62
N ASP A 322 -5.17 -26.69 1.02
CA ASP A 322 -6.36 -26.51 0.19
C ASP A 322 -6.39 -25.19 -0.58
N ALA A 323 -5.46 -24.26 -0.29
CA ALA A 323 -5.38 -22.95 -0.93
C ALA A 323 -4.26 -22.93 -2.00
N PRO A 324 -4.58 -22.98 -3.30
CA PRO A 324 -3.57 -23.03 -4.36
C PRO A 324 -2.78 -21.72 -4.52
N GLY A 325 -3.34 -20.59 -4.08
CA GLY A 325 -2.72 -19.27 -4.18
C GLY A 325 -2.43 -18.84 -5.62
N LYS A 326 -1.47 -17.94 -5.79
CA LYS A 326 -0.95 -17.45 -7.08
C LYS A 326 0.55 -17.15 -6.97
N PRO A 327 1.38 -18.18 -6.75
CA PRO A 327 2.82 -17.99 -6.64
C PRO A 327 3.38 -17.45 -7.96
N ARG A 328 4.35 -16.55 -7.87
CA ARG A 328 5.10 -15.99 -8.99
C ARG A 328 6.60 -16.18 -8.73
N SER A 329 7.39 -16.25 -9.80
CA SER A 329 8.85 -16.19 -9.67
C SER A 329 9.31 -14.73 -9.60
N MET A 330 10.44 -14.50 -8.91
CA MET A 330 11.07 -13.17 -8.88
C MET A 330 11.43 -12.70 -10.30
N GLN A 331 11.95 -13.60 -11.14
CA GLN A 331 12.25 -13.33 -12.53
C GLN A 331 11.04 -12.78 -13.30
N HIS A 332 9.88 -13.44 -13.19
CA HIS A 332 8.64 -12.99 -13.85
C HIS A 332 8.19 -11.60 -13.36
N ARG A 333 8.42 -11.28 -12.09
CA ARG A 333 8.11 -9.95 -11.55
C ARG A 333 9.07 -8.88 -12.07
N VAL A 334 10.36 -9.18 -12.18
CA VAL A 334 11.39 -8.30 -12.78
C VAL A 334 11.08 -8.03 -14.25
N GLU A 335 10.76 -9.06 -15.04
CA GLU A 335 10.44 -8.93 -16.47
C GLU A 335 9.22 -8.03 -16.73
N LYS A 336 8.31 -7.91 -15.75
CA LYS A 336 7.15 -7.02 -15.83
C LYS A 336 7.41 -5.59 -15.34
N GLN A 337 8.54 -5.34 -14.68
CA GLN A 337 8.88 -4.04 -14.09
C GLN A 337 8.67 -2.89 -15.08
N PRO A 338 9.21 -2.90 -16.32
CA PRO A 338 9.08 -1.76 -17.23
C PRO A 338 7.63 -1.43 -17.60
N ARG A 339 6.74 -2.44 -17.60
CA ARG A 339 5.31 -2.24 -17.86
C ARG A 339 4.60 -1.60 -16.66
N PHE A 340 5.02 -1.94 -15.44
CA PHE A 340 4.39 -1.45 -14.22
C PHE A 340 4.66 0.03 -13.98
N ILE A 341 5.81 0.54 -14.44
CA ILE A 341 6.24 1.93 -14.21
C ILE A 341 6.29 2.75 -15.49
N ALA A 342 5.64 2.30 -16.58
CA ALA A 342 5.73 2.94 -17.89
C ALA A 342 5.23 4.40 -17.89
N ASP A 343 4.32 4.73 -16.98
CA ASP A 343 3.83 6.08 -16.68
C ASP A 343 4.88 6.97 -16.00
N LEU A 344 5.86 6.38 -15.31
CA LEU A 344 6.92 7.09 -14.59
C LEU A 344 8.16 7.40 -15.45
N LEU A 345 8.20 6.89 -16.68
CA LEU A 345 9.34 7.05 -17.59
C LEU A 345 9.05 8.06 -18.71
N GLN A 346 7.84 8.59 -18.74
CA GLN A 346 7.43 9.74 -19.56
C GLN A 346 7.81 11.02 -18.81
#